data_AF-A0A7W1N782-F1
#
_entry.id   AF-A0A7W1N782-F1
#
_cell.length_a   1.000
_cell.length_b   1.000
_cell.length_c   1.000
_cell.angle_alpha   90.00
_cell.angle_beta   90.00
_cell.angle_gamma   90.00
#
_symmetry.space_group_name_H-M   'P 1'
#
loop_
_entity.id
_entity.type
_entity.pdbx_description
1 polymer ?
#
loop_
_entity_poly.entity_id
_entity_poly.type
_entity_poly.pdbx_seq_one_letter_code
_entity_poly.pdbx_strand_id
1 'polypeptide(L)' 'MIERQHVWLGPETASFDEPCEACLLLRESLAAESLLVHGTLRPDADVGFTTCRRGHRIVMHRIARPLVLH' A
#
# COMPACT_ATOMS: atom_id res chain seq x y z
N MET A 1 -18.35 1.83 2.64
CA MET A 1 -17.33 1.02 1.93
C MET A 1 -16.08 1.86 1.79
N ILE A 2 -14.89 1.30 2.06
CA ILE A 2 -13.62 2.01 1.81
C ILE A 2 -13.50 2.22 0.30
N GLU A 3 -13.51 3.46 -0.17
CA GLU A 3 -13.37 3.76 -1.60
C GLU A 3 -11.94 3.50 -2.07
N ARG A 4 -10.95 3.93 -1.27
CA ARG A 4 -9.51 3.69 -1.48
C ARG A 4 -8.80 3.63 -0.12
N GLN A 5 -7.91 2.65 0.05
CA GLN A 5 -6.98 2.60 1.17
C GLN A 5 -5.73 3.41 0.83
N HIS A 6 -5.20 4.16 1.79
CA HIS A 6 -3.97 4.95 1.63
C HIS A 6 -2.88 4.41 2.56
N VAL A 7 -1.70 4.16 2.01
CA VAL A 7 -0.53 3.66 2.74
C VAL A 7 0.58 4.70 2.59
N TRP A 8 1.24 5.02 3.70
CA TRP A 8 2.39 5.92 3.73
C TRP A 8 3.68 5.13 3.92
N LEU A 9 4.55 5.16 2.92
CA LEU A 9 5.83 4.48 2.89
C LEU A 9 6.94 5.43 3.31
N GLY A 10 7.99 4.87 3.92
CA GLY A 10 9.20 5.60 4.22
C GLY A 10 9.91 6.08 2.94
N PRO A 11 10.78 7.11 3.04
CA PRO A 11 11.45 7.71 1.88
C PRO A 11 12.29 6.70 1.09
N GLU A 12 12.89 5.72 1.76
CA GLU A 12 13.76 4.70 1.14
C GLU A 12 13.02 3.38 0.84
N THR A 13 11.71 3.30 1.14
CA THR A 13 10.96 2.04 1.02
C THR A 13 10.72 1.72 -0.46
N ALA A 14 11.31 0.64 -0.97
CA ALA A 14 11.12 0.19 -2.35
C ALA A 14 10.04 -0.91 -2.48
N SER A 15 9.78 -1.64 -1.40
CA SER A 15 8.81 -2.73 -1.33
C SER A 15 7.92 -2.59 -0.11
N PHE A 16 6.69 -3.08 -0.20
CA PHE A 16 5.70 -3.03 0.87
C PHE A 16 4.88 -4.31 0.92
N ASP A 17 4.44 -4.63 2.14
CA ASP A 17 3.58 -5.77 2.46
C ASP A 17 2.45 -5.28 3.37
N GLU A 18 1.36 -4.83 2.76
CA GLU A 18 0.30 -4.12 3.48
C GLU A 18 -1.02 -4.88 3.48
N PRO A 19 -1.69 -5.02 4.63
CA PRO A 19 -2.99 -5.66 4.67
C PRO A 19 -4.04 -4.78 3.99
N CYS A 20 -4.92 -5.40 3.21
CA CYS A 20 -6.07 -4.72 2.65
C CYS A 20 -7.12 -4.49 3.74
N GLU A 21 -7.31 -3.24 4.16
CA GLU A 21 -8.24 -2.86 5.23
C GLU A 21 -9.69 -3.24 4.91
N ALA A 22 -10.12 -3.09 3.65
CA ALA A 22 -11.46 -3.50 3.23
C ALA A 22 -11.66 -5.02 3.39
N CYS A 23 -10.64 -5.82 3.07
CA CYS A 23 -10.70 -7.26 3.30
C CYS A 23 -10.65 -7.61 4.80
N LEU A 24 -9.91 -6.85 5.61
CA LEU A 24 -9.88 -7.02 7.06
C LEU A 24 -11.22 -6.67 7.72
N LEU A 25 -11.92 -5.64 7.24
CA LEU A 25 -13.23 -5.25 7.77
C LEU A 25 -14.32 -6.27 7.43
N LEU A 26 -14.24 -6.90 6.26
CA LEU A 26 -15.16 -7.94 5.80
C LEU A 26 -14.85 -9.32 6.39
N ARG A 27 -14.11 -9.40 7.50
CA ARG A 27 -13.55 -10.64 8.09
C ARG A 27 -14.60 -11.73 8.37
N GLU A 28 -14.92 -12.50 7.33
CA GLU A 28 -15.34 -13.89 7.42
C GLU A 28 -14.12 -14.75 7.03
N SER A 29 -13.54 -15.45 8.01
CA SER A 29 -12.68 -16.65 7.89
C SER A 29 -11.41 -16.68 7.03
N LEU A 30 -10.96 -15.57 6.43
CA LEU A 30 -9.75 -15.59 5.59
C LEU A 30 -8.44 -15.64 6.39
N ALA A 31 -7.51 -16.49 5.94
CA ALA A 31 -6.14 -16.54 6.46
C ALA A 31 -5.44 -15.19 6.26
N ALA A 32 -4.72 -14.72 7.28
CA ALA A 32 -4.14 -13.37 7.31
C ALA A 32 -3.25 -13.05 6.09
N GLU A 33 -2.49 -14.04 5.59
CA GLU A 33 -1.62 -13.90 4.42
C GLU A 33 -2.40 -13.65 3.12
N SER A 34 -3.65 -14.12 3.02
CA SER A 34 -4.49 -13.86 1.84
C SER A 34 -4.97 -12.41 1.74
N LEU A 35 -4.82 -11.65 2.83
CA LEU A 35 -5.23 -10.25 2.96
C LEU A 35 -4.09 -9.28 2.65
N LEU A 36 -2.86 -9.77 2.53
CA LEU A 36 -1.69 -8.95 2.23
C LEU A 36 -1.63 -8.59 0.74
N VAL A 37 -1.23 -7.35 0.49
CA VAL A 37 -0.88 -6.85 -0.84
C VAL A 37 0.61 -6.58 -0.85
N HIS A 38 1.30 -7.36 -1.68
CA HIS A 38 2.73 -7.24 -1.93
C HIS A 38 2.95 -6.34 -3.13
N GLY A 39 3.92 -5.44 -3.05
CA GLY A 39 4.28 -4.64 -4.21
C GLY A 39 5.56 -3.86 -4.02
N THR A 40 5.96 -3.23 -5.13
CA THR A 40 7.11 -2.33 -5.15
C THR A 40 6.67 -0.96 -5.63
N LEU A 41 7.19 0.08 -4.99
CA LEU A 41 7.08 1.45 -5.49
C LEU A 41 8.41 1.82 -6.14
N ARG A 42 8.36 2.36 -7.37
CA ARG A 42 9.58 2.78 -8.05
C ARG A 42 10.33 3.81 -7.21
N PRO A 43 11.68 3.84 -7.24
CA PRO A 43 12.46 4.75 -6.40
C PRO A 43 12.16 6.23 -6.64
N ASP A 44 11.80 6.58 -7.87
CA ASP A 44 11.47 7.92 -8.34
C ASP A 44 9.98 8.26 -8.25
N ALA A 45 9.13 7.32 -7.81
CA ALA A 45 7.70 7.53 -7.67
C ALA A 45 7.35 7.99 -6.26
N ASP A 46 6.65 9.12 -6.18
CA ASP A 46 6.01 9.60 -4.95
C ASP A 46 4.69 8.89 -4.67
N VAL A 47 4.00 8.43 -5.74
CA VAL A 47 2.68 7.79 -5.64
C VAL A 47 2.65 6.52 -6.50
N GLY A 48 2.07 5.45 -5.95
CA GLY A 48 1.79 4.21 -6.66
C GLY A 48 0.37 3.73 -6.44
N PHE A 49 -0.15 2.95 -7.39
CA PHE A 49 -1.48 2.37 -7.33
C PHE A 49 -1.36 0.85 -7.42
N THR A 50 -2.08 0.16 -6.56
CA THR A 50 -2.21 -1.29 -6.62
C THR A 50 -3.62 -1.72 -6.24
N THR A 51 -3.92 -2.99 -6.45
CA THR A 51 -5.19 -3.60 -6.10
C THR A 51 -4.94 -4.91 -5.37
N CYS A 52 -5.70 -5.17 -4.31
CA CYS A 52 -5.70 -6.50 -3.70
C CYS A 52 -6.35 -7.52 -4.64
N ARG A 53 -6.23 -8.83 -4.33
CA ARG A 53 -6.82 -9.91 -5.13
C ARG A 53 -8.35 -9.84 -5.30
N ARG A 54 -9.04 -9.10 -4.43
CA ARG A 54 -10.50 -8.86 -4.48
C ARG A 54 -10.88 -7.57 -5.20
N GLY A 55 -9.92 -6.83 -5.73
CA GLY A 55 -10.16 -5.61 -6.50
C GLY A 55 -10.27 -4.31 -5.68
N HIS A 56 -10.03 -4.34 -4.37
CA HIS A 56 -9.97 -3.10 -3.58
C HIS A 56 -8.73 -2.29 -3.95
N ARG A 57 -8.90 -0.99 -4.12
CA ARG A 57 -7.84 -0.06 -4.55
C ARG A 57 -7.02 0.41 -3.36
N ILE A 58 -5.71 0.37 -3.52
CA ILE A 58 -4.75 0.85 -2.53
C ILE A 58 -3.79 1.84 -3.20
N VAL A 59 -3.62 2.99 -2.57
CA VAL A 59 -2.73 4.06 -3.01
C VAL A 59 -1.54 4.14 -2.06
N MET A 60 -0.35 3.99 -2.61
CA MET A 60 0.93 4.09 -1.90
C MET A 60 1.45 5.51 -2.04
N HIS A 61 1.83 6.13 -0.94
CA HIS A 61 2.44 7.46 -0.89
C HIS A 61 3.81 7.35 -0.26
N ARG A 62 4.86 7.75 -0.97
CA ARG A 62 6.19 7.91 -0.39
C ARG A 62 6.21 9.24 0.35
N ILE A 63 6.52 9.21 1.64
CA ILE A 63 6.80 10.44 2.37
C ILE A 63 8.11 10.99 1.80
N ALA A 64 8.04 12.16 1.16
CA ALA A 64 9.17 12.76 0.46
C ALA A 64 10.42 12.74 1.35
N ARG A 65 11.53 12.24 0.78
CA ARG A 65 12.86 12.44 1.35
C ARG A 65 13.05 13.96 1.50
N PRO A 66 13.57 14.47 2.64
CA PRO A 66 14.00 15.86 2.68
C PRO A 66 14.91 16.09 1.47
N LEU A 67 14.54 17.04 0.60
CA LEU A 67 15.44 17.48 -0.46
C LEU A 67 16.69 17.98 0.24
N VAL A 68 17.76 17.19 0.21
CA VAL A 68 19.09 17.67 0.59
C VAL A 68 19.46 18.65 -0.51
N LEU A 69 19.16 19.93 -0.27
CA LEU A 69 19.65 21.02 -1.08
C LEU A 69 21.18 21.04 -0.88
N HIS A 70 21.91 20.63 -1.92
CA HIS A 70 23.36 20.76 -2.00
C HIS A 70 23.74 22.18 -2.43
#